data_AF-A0A349FEI6-F1
#
_entry.id   AF-A0A349FEI6-F1
#
_cell.length_a   1.000
_cell.length_b   1.000
_cell.length_c   1.000
_cell.angle_alpha   90.00
_cell.angle_beta   90.00
_cell.angle_gamma   90.00
#
_symmetry.space_group_name_H-M   'P 1'
#
loop_
_entity.id
_entity.type
_entity.pdbx_description
1 polymer ?
#
loop_
_entity_poly.entity_id
_entity_poly.type
_entity_poly.pdbx_seq_one_letter_code
_entity_poly.pdbx_strand_id
1 'polypeptide(L)'
;MEKKQTLEEMVKHMRRSALAAAMRNINLHVFSGRASSMRMSEYVAERLCVRPTDIRLWLISDGVPERYVDDLLSVLNENSVWRRHQILPSARLVQGYMEAAYA
;
A
#
# COMPACT_ATOMS: atom_id res chain seq x y z
N MET A 1 -20.96 -8.94 -19.93
CA MET A 1 -19.61 -8.66 -20.49
C MET A 1 -18.66 -8.48 -19.31
N GLU A 2 -17.80 -9.47 -19.06
CA GLU A 2 -16.67 -9.27 -18.14
C GLU A 2 -15.73 -8.22 -18.75
N LYS A 3 -15.54 -7.08 -18.10
CA LYS A 3 -14.52 -6.12 -18.50
C LYS A 3 -13.16 -6.76 -18.21
N LYS A 4 -12.39 -7.06 -19.25
CA LYS A 4 -10.99 -7.48 -19.12
C LYS A 4 -10.25 -6.34 -18.42
N GLN A 5 -9.81 -6.55 -17.18
CA GLN A 5 -9.03 -5.56 -16.45
C GLN A 5 -7.73 -5.30 -17.21
N THR A 6 -7.43 -4.03 -17.43
CA THR A 6 -6.18 -3.62 -18.06
C THR A 6 -5.01 -3.82 -17.09
N LEU A 7 -3.80 -3.99 -17.62
CA LEU A 7 -2.59 -4.09 -16.80
C LEU A 7 -2.42 -2.86 -15.89
N GLU A 8 -2.74 -1.67 -16.39
CA GLU A 8 -2.67 -0.42 -15.62
C GLU A 8 -3.64 -0.42 -14.42
N GLU A 9 -4.89 -0.83 -14.64
CA GLU A 9 -5.89 -0.95 -13.56
C GLU A 9 -5.45 -1.98 -12.51
N MET A 10 -4.84 -3.09 -12.94
CA MET A 10 -4.32 -4.11 -12.02
C MET A 10 -3.12 -3.58 -11.21
N VAL A 11 -2.21 -2.82 -11.84
CA VAL A 11 -1.10 -2.17 -11.13
C VAL A 11 -1.63 -1.23 -10.05
N LYS A 12 -2.60 -0.38 -10.39
CA LYS A 12 -3.23 0.54 -9.43
C LYS A 12 -3.93 -0.23 -8.30
N HIS A 13 -4.65 -1.31 -8.64
CA HIS A 13 -5.30 -2.17 -7.65
C HIS A 13 -4.29 -2.81 -6.69
N MET A 14 -3.22 -3.41 -7.20
CA MET A 14 -2.19 -4.04 -6.37
C MET A 14 -1.50 -3.03 -5.46
N ARG A 15 -1.22 -1.81 -5.94
CA ARG A 15 -0.66 -0.72 -5.11
C ARG A 15 -1.58 -0.29 -3.98
N ARG A 16 -2.89 -0.15 -4.24
CA ARG A 16 -3.88 0.11 -3.17
C ARG A 16 -3.94 -1.03 -2.16
N SER A 17 -4.00 -2.27 -2.64
CA SER A 17 -4.06 -3.46 -1.79
C SER A 17 -2.79 -3.61 -0.95
N ALA A 18 -1.62 -3.29 -1.50
CA ALA A 18 -0.36 -3.23 -0.79
C ALA A 18 -0.38 -2.21 0.35
N LEU A 19 -0.83 -0.98 0.08
CA LEU A 19 -0.96 0.04 1.12
C LEU A 19 -1.97 -0.39 2.20
N ALA A 20 -3.12 -0.95 1.83
CA ALA A 20 -4.09 -1.47 2.79
C ALA A 20 -3.51 -2.60 3.67
N ALA A 21 -2.67 -3.47 3.09
CA ALA A 21 -1.95 -4.49 3.84
C ALA A 21 -0.91 -3.88 4.79
N ALA A 22 -0.14 -2.89 4.34
CA ALA A 22 0.81 -2.14 5.16
C ALA A 22 0.12 -1.46 6.36
N MET A 23 -1.01 -0.80 6.15
CA MET A 23 -1.80 -0.18 7.22
C MET A 23 -2.30 -1.21 8.24
N ARG A 24 -2.77 -2.37 7.79
CA ARG A 24 -3.16 -3.48 8.68
C ARG A 24 -1.98 -4.02 9.48
N ASN A 25 -0.80 -4.12 8.86
CA ASN A 25 0.41 -4.55 9.54
C ASN A 25 0.83 -3.56 10.64
N ILE A 26 0.78 -2.26 10.36
CA ILE A 26 0.97 -1.21 11.36
C ILE A 26 -0.04 -1.36 12.50
N ASN A 27 -1.32 -1.59 12.20
CA ASN A 27 -2.33 -1.80 13.24
C ASN A 27 -1.95 -2.96 14.17
N LEU A 28 -1.57 -4.09 13.58
CA LEU A 28 -1.21 -5.30 14.32
C LEU A 28 0.01 -5.07 15.21
N HIS A 29 1.09 -4.50 14.68
CA HIS A 29 2.35 -4.41 15.42
C HIS A 29 2.47 -3.18 16.32
N VAL A 30 1.93 -2.03 15.92
CA VAL A 30 2.03 -0.77 16.70
C VAL A 30 0.85 -0.62 17.65
N PHE A 31 -0.36 -1.01 17.22
CA PHE A 31 -1.60 -0.76 17.95
C PHE A 31 -2.28 -2.03 18.48
N SER A 32 -1.61 -3.18 18.40
CA SER A 32 -2.15 -4.48 18.83
C SER A 32 -3.53 -4.80 18.20
N GLY A 33 -3.75 -4.32 16.97
CA GLY A 33 -4.98 -4.52 16.19
C GLY A 33 -6.18 -3.66 16.61
N ARG A 34 -5.99 -2.66 17.48
CA ARG A 34 -7.10 -1.89 18.10
C ARG A 34 -7.25 -0.47 17.57
N ALA A 35 -6.40 -0.01 16.66
CA ALA A 35 -6.53 1.34 16.12
C ALA A 35 -7.65 1.44 15.09
N SER A 36 -8.33 2.60 15.11
CA SER A 36 -9.25 2.99 14.06
C SER A 36 -8.49 3.40 12.78
N SER A 37 -9.18 3.39 11.65
CA SER A 37 -8.61 3.86 10.37
C SER A 37 -8.08 5.30 10.45
N MET A 38 -8.79 6.17 11.19
CA MET A 38 -8.37 7.55 11.42
C MET A 38 -7.05 7.62 12.19
N ARG A 39 -6.96 6.91 13.33
CA ARG A 39 -5.76 6.87 14.16
C ARG A 39 -4.54 6.32 13.42
N MET A 40 -4.74 5.29 12.59
CA MET A 40 -3.66 4.76 11.74
C MET A 40 -3.21 5.78 10.70
N SER A 41 -4.15 6.48 10.06
CA SER A 41 -3.83 7.51 9.06
C SER A 41 -3.08 8.68 9.67
N GLU A 42 -3.46 9.10 10.89
CA GLU A 42 -2.77 10.15 11.65
C GLU A 42 -1.34 9.75 11.99
N TYR A 43 -1.16 8.54 12.53
CA TYR A 43 0.16 8.00 12.86
C TYR A 43 1.10 7.96 11.64
N VAL A 44 0.65 7.41 10.52
CA VAL A 44 1.48 7.36 9.31
C VAL A 44 1.74 8.75 8.75
N ALA A 45 0.73 9.61 8.74
CA ALA A 45 0.86 10.97 8.22
C ALA A 45 1.89 11.80 9.00
N GLU A 46 1.90 11.69 10.33
CA GLU A 46 2.89 12.34 11.19
C GLU A 46 4.31 11.91 10.82
N ARG A 47 4.54 10.60 10.64
CA ARG A 47 5.88 10.06 10.34
C ARG A 47 6.37 10.35 8.92
N LEU A 48 5.46 10.59 7.98
CA LEU A 48 5.77 10.97 6.60
C LEU A 48 5.74 12.50 6.39
N CYS A 49 5.43 13.28 7.42
CA CYS A 49 5.21 14.72 7.33
C CYS A 49 4.19 15.12 6.24
N VAL A 50 3.09 14.37 6.14
CA VAL A 50 1.96 14.64 5.24
C VAL A 50 0.67 14.81 6.02
N ARG A 51 -0.47 15.08 5.36
CA ARG A 51 -1.75 15.16 6.06
C ARG A 51 -2.41 13.78 6.13
N PRO A 52 -3.20 13.48 7.17
CA PRO A 52 -3.97 12.23 7.23
C PRO A 52 -4.90 12.02 6.03
N THR A 53 -5.38 13.11 5.43
CA THR A 53 -6.18 13.07 4.20
C THR A 53 -5.40 12.52 3.02
N ASP A 54 -4.10 12.80 2.92
CA ASP A 54 -3.27 12.33 1.81
C ASP A 54 -3.12 10.80 1.89
N ILE A 55 -2.91 10.23 3.10
CA ILE A 55 -2.89 8.77 3.33
C ILE A 55 -4.20 8.10 2.89
N ARG A 56 -5.35 8.71 3.25
CA ARG A 56 -6.67 8.20 2.84
C ARG A 56 -6.87 8.27 1.33
N LEU A 57 -6.39 9.32 0.67
CA LEU A 57 -6.44 9.46 -0.79
C LEU A 57 -5.61 8.38 -1.48
N TRP A 58 -4.45 8.01 -0.94
CA TRP A 58 -3.61 6.94 -1.51
C TRP A 58 -4.30 5.57 -1.46
N LEU A 59 -5.10 5.31 -0.42
CA LEU A 59 -5.87 4.07 -0.28
C LEU A 59 -6.98 3.90 -1.35
N ILE A 60 -7.45 5.00 -1.94
CA ILE A 60 -8.53 4.97 -2.96
C ILE A 60 -8.04 5.31 -4.38
N SER A 61 -6.83 5.86 -4.53
CA SER A 61 -6.25 6.26 -5.81
C SER A 61 -5.24 5.22 -6.35
N ASP A 62 -3.99 5.59 -6.58
CA ASP A 62 -2.98 4.75 -7.23
C ASP A 62 -1.99 4.11 -6.24
N GLY A 63 -2.31 4.16 -4.94
CA GLY A 63 -1.43 3.76 -3.85
C GLY A 63 -0.47 4.88 -3.42
N VAL A 64 0.64 4.49 -2.80
CA VAL A 64 1.63 5.41 -2.25
C VAL A 64 2.39 6.11 -3.39
N PRO A 65 2.47 7.45 -3.42
CA PRO A 65 3.30 8.15 -4.38
C PRO A 65 4.76 7.77 -4.22
N GLU A 66 5.46 7.59 -5.34
CA GLU A 66 6.82 7.04 -5.35
C GLU A 66 7.80 7.76 -4.41
N ARG A 67 7.69 9.08 -4.31
CA ARG A 67 8.52 9.92 -3.43
C ARG A 67 8.40 9.61 -1.93
N TYR A 68 7.32 8.97 -1.50
CA TYR A 68 7.07 8.61 -0.09
C TYR A 68 7.29 7.12 0.20
N VAL A 69 7.67 6.33 -0.82
CA VAL A 69 7.79 4.87 -0.66
C VAL A 69 8.91 4.51 0.30
N ASP A 70 10.07 5.16 0.20
CA ASP A 70 11.22 4.83 1.05
C ASP A 70 10.99 5.27 2.50
N ASP A 71 10.33 6.42 2.72
CA ASP A 71 9.92 6.87 4.06
C ASP A 71 8.91 5.90 4.69
N LEU A 72 7.90 5.48 3.92
CA LEU A 72 6.93 4.48 4.40
C LEU A 72 7.59 3.12 4.67
N LEU A 73 8.58 2.72 3.87
CA LEU A 73 9.33 1.49 4.13
C LEU A 73 10.14 1.60 5.42
N SER A 74 10.76 2.74 5.69
CA SER A 74 11.44 3.00 6.97
C SER A 74 10.47 2.79 8.14
N VAL A 75 9.28 3.38 8.04
CA VAL A 75 8.19 3.25 9.02
C VAL A 75 7.76 1.80 9.26
N LEU A 76 7.56 1.03 8.19
CA LEU A 76 7.15 -0.37 8.27
C LEU A 76 8.26 -1.25 8.84
N ASN A 77 9.50 -1.01 8.43
CA ASN A 77 10.68 -1.81 8.76
C ASN A 77 11.13 -1.70 10.23
N GLU A 78 10.57 -0.78 10.99
CA GLU A 78 10.74 -0.75 12.45
C GLU A 78 10.16 -1.99 13.14
N ASN A 79 9.10 -2.60 12.57
CA ASN A 79 8.35 -3.68 13.23
C ASN A 79 8.11 -4.91 12.34
N SER A 80 8.31 -4.82 11.02
CA SER A 80 8.11 -5.93 10.09
C SER A 80 8.97 -5.74 8.85
N VAL A 81 9.51 -6.81 8.25
CA VAL A 81 10.39 -6.67 7.07
C VAL A 81 9.57 -6.50 5.79
N TRP A 82 9.69 -5.32 5.17
CA TRP A 82 9.09 -4.93 3.91
C TRP A 82 10.14 -4.51 2.87
N ARG A 83 9.82 -4.78 1.61
CA ARG A 83 10.62 -4.46 0.43
C ARG A 83 9.83 -3.56 -0.51
N ARG A 84 10.54 -2.74 -1.28
CA ARG A 84 9.94 -1.75 -2.20
C ARG A 84 8.92 -2.34 -3.16
N HIS A 85 9.20 -3.49 -3.75
CA HIS A 85 8.28 -4.14 -4.71
C HIS A 85 6.95 -4.56 -4.09
N GLN A 86 6.88 -4.70 -2.75
CA GLN A 86 5.64 -5.02 -2.04
C GLN A 86 4.73 -3.79 -1.88
N ILE A 87 5.28 -2.58 -1.87
CA ILE A 87 4.53 -1.31 -1.77
C ILE A 87 4.30 -0.70 -3.16
N LEU A 88 5.33 -0.73 -4.00
CA LEU A 88 5.33 -0.18 -5.36
C LEU A 88 5.63 -1.30 -6.37
N PRO A 89 4.70 -2.26 -6.59
CA PRO A 89 4.87 -3.28 -7.60
C PRO A 89 5.03 -2.67 -9.00
N SER A 90 5.91 -3.26 -9.79
CA SER A 90 6.15 -2.89 -11.19
C SER A 90 5.14 -3.56 -12.12
N ALA A 91 4.91 -2.95 -13.29
CA ALA A 91 4.03 -3.55 -14.30
C ALA A 91 4.44 -4.97 -14.70
N ARG A 92 5.76 -5.24 -14.78
CA ARG A 92 6.29 -6.59 -15.05
C ARG A 92 5.92 -7.60 -13.96
N LEU A 93 6.00 -7.19 -12.68
CA LEU A 93 5.62 -8.06 -11.57
C LEU A 93 4.12 -8.37 -11.64
N VAL A 94 3.28 -7.34 -11.87
CA VAL A 94 1.83 -7.49 -11.98
C VAL A 94 1.44 -8.37 -13.16
N GLN A 95 2.09 -8.20 -14.31
CA GLN A 95 1.86 -9.04 -15.48
C GLN A 95 2.13 -10.51 -15.17
N GLY A 96 3.23 -10.82 -14.47
CA GLY A 96 3.53 -12.20 -14.04
C GLY A 96 2.44 -12.79 -13.12
N TYR A 97 1.87 -11.97 -12.21
CA TYR A 97 0.74 -12.40 -11.39
C TYR A 97 -0.54 -12.65 -12.20
N MET A 98 -0.81 -11.80 -13.20
CA MET A 98 -1.96 -11.99 -14.08
C MET A 98 -1.81 -13.29 -14.88
N GLU A 99 -0.65 -13.51 -15.51
CA GLU A 99 -0.36 -14.73 -16.29
C GLU A 99 -0.47 -16.00 -15.43
N ALA A 100 0.05 -15.98 -14.21
CA ALA A 100 -0.05 -17.10 -13.27
C ALA A 100 -1.48 -17.37 -12.77
N ALA A 101 -2.35 -16.36 -12.72
CA ALA A 101 -3.76 -16.54 -12.32
C ALA A 101 -4.64 -17.12 -13.44
N TYR A 102 -4.17 -17.08 -14.69
CA TYR A 102 -4.86 -17.61 -15.86
C TYR A 102 -4.22 -18.91 -16.42
N ALA A 103 -3.14 -19.41 -15.81
CA ALA A 103 -2.48 -20.67 -16.13
C ALA A 103 -3.05 -21.82 -15.28
#